data_AF-A0A2E7P7L3-F1
#
_entry.id   AF-A0A2E7P7L3-F1
#
_cell.length_a   1.000
_cell.length_b   1.000
_cell.length_c   1.000
_cell.angle_alpha   90.00
_cell.angle_beta   90.00
_cell.angle_gamma   90.00
#
_symmetry.space_group_name_H-M   'P 1'
#
loop_
_entity.id
_entity.type
_entity.pdbx_description
1 polymer ?
#
loop_
_entity_poly.entity_id
_entity_poly.type
_entity_poly.pdbx_seq_one_letter_code
_entity_poly.pdbx_strand_id
1 'polypeptide(L)'
;MLNSFAEDIAGRYVLIVRKLAEMAGANLIVGDLIRNATRNCLVGMHAAGAESFEIRQYLGALIASHIHALQVHSDRTLAAWVHARNHMEFLLFIEEREELALRDEAGAGAGGLMH
;
A
#
# COMPACT_ATOMS: atom_id res chain seq x y z
N MET A 1 14.26 -1.89 9.28
CA MET A 1 14.87 -2.45 8.06
C MET A 1 13.92 -3.52 7.58
N LEU A 2 13.38 -3.37 6.37
CA LEU A 2 12.39 -4.31 5.84
C LEU A 2 13.01 -5.71 5.74
N ASN A 3 12.29 -6.75 6.15
CA ASN A 3 12.78 -8.12 6.01
C ASN A 3 12.57 -8.67 4.60
N SER A 4 13.33 -9.70 4.24
CA SER A 4 13.31 -10.29 2.90
C SER A 4 11.94 -10.84 2.48
N PHE A 5 11.13 -11.34 3.42
CA PHE A 5 9.78 -11.82 3.11
C PHE A 5 8.85 -10.68 2.69
N ALA A 6 8.90 -9.53 3.37
CA ALA A 6 8.12 -8.36 3.01
C ALA A 6 8.57 -7.77 1.66
N GLU A 7 9.88 -7.78 1.38
CA GLU A 7 10.42 -7.38 0.06
C GLU A 7 9.89 -8.29 -1.06
N ASP A 8 9.88 -9.62 -0.85
CA ASP A 8 9.35 -10.59 -1.81
C ASP A 8 7.83 -10.42 -2.06
N ILE A 9 7.08 -10.03 -1.03
CA ILE A 9 5.65 -9.71 -1.17
C ILE A 9 5.47 -8.46 -2.03
N ALA A 10 6.21 -7.39 -1.73
CA ALA A 10 6.18 -6.15 -2.51
C ALA A 10 6.60 -6.37 -3.97
N GLY A 11 7.63 -7.18 -4.22
CA GLY A 11 8.08 -7.54 -5.57
C GLY A 11 7.00 -8.27 -6.37
N ARG A 12 6.31 -9.25 -5.76
CA ARG A 12 5.18 -9.95 -6.40
C ARG A 12 4.02 -9.00 -6.70
N TYR A 13 3.70 -8.10 -5.77
CA TYR A 13 2.67 -7.08 -5.98
C TYR A 13 2.99 -6.16 -7.15
N VAL A 14 4.24 -5.71 -7.30
CA VAL A 14 4.69 -4.91 -8.45
C VAL A 14 4.43 -5.63 -9.78
N LEU A 15 4.67 -6.94 -9.85
CA LEU A 15 4.37 -7.74 -11.05
C LEU A 15 2.86 -7.80 -11.35
N ILE A 16 2.03 -7.91 -10.31
CA ILE A 16 0.57 -7.90 -10.43
C ILE A 16 0.11 -6.54 -10.98
N VAL A 17 0.53 -5.43 -10.38
CA VAL A 17 0.15 -4.08 -10.83
C VAL A 17 0.61 -3.83 -12.25
N ARG A 18 1.79 -4.30 -12.64
CA ARG A 18 2.26 -4.22 -14.03
C ARG A 18 1.29 -4.89 -15.00
N LYS A 19 0.84 -6.11 -14.69
CA LYS A 19 -0.12 -6.83 -15.54
C LYS A 19 -1.48 -6.15 -15.59
N LEU A 20 -1.96 -5.63 -14.46
CA LEU A 20 -3.20 -4.85 -14.42
C LEU A 20 -3.07 -3.54 -15.20
N ALA A 21 -1.91 -2.89 -15.18
CA ALA A 21 -1.66 -1.68 -15.95
C ALA A 21 -1.61 -1.95 -17.46
N GLU A 22 -1.01 -3.07 -17.89
CA GLU A 22 -1.07 -3.54 -19.28
C GLU A 22 -2.54 -3.75 -19.72
N MET A 23 -3.35 -4.40 -18.88
CA MET A 23 -4.79 -4.59 -19.13
C MET A 23 -5.54 -3.26 -19.21
N ALA A 24 -5.23 -2.30 -18.33
CA ALA A 24 -5.82 -0.96 -18.35
C ALA A 24 -5.46 -0.20 -19.65
N GLY A 25 -4.22 -0.34 -20.11
CA GLY A 25 -3.77 0.18 -21.40
C GLY A 25 -4.54 -0.42 -22.59
N ALA A 26 -4.96 -1.68 -22.48
CA ALA A 26 -5.86 -2.35 -23.42
C ALA A 26 -7.35 -2.03 -23.21
N ASN A 27 -7.66 -0.96 -22.46
CA ASN A 27 -9.00 -0.47 -22.14
C ASN A 27 -9.87 -1.38 -21.26
N LEU A 28 -9.28 -2.35 -20.55
CA LEU A 28 -10.00 -3.15 -19.55
C LEU A 28 -10.16 -2.39 -18.23
N ILE A 29 -11.27 -2.62 -17.53
CA ILE A 29 -11.54 -2.03 -16.22
C ILE A 29 -10.87 -2.88 -15.14
N VAL A 30 -9.90 -2.30 -14.43
CA VAL A 30 -9.06 -3.03 -13.44
C VAL A 30 -9.07 -2.41 -12.05
N GLY A 31 -9.89 -1.37 -11.80
CA GLY A 31 -9.85 -0.59 -10.55
C GLY A 31 -10.01 -1.45 -9.28
N ASP A 32 -10.99 -2.35 -9.25
CA ASP A 32 -11.20 -3.26 -8.11
C ASP A 32 -10.09 -4.29 -7.95
N LEU A 33 -9.51 -4.75 -9.06
CA LEU A 33 -8.37 -5.67 -9.02
C LEU A 33 -7.15 -5.00 -8.39
N ILE A 34 -6.90 -3.73 -8.73
CA ILE A 34 -5.83 -2.95 -8.11
C ILE A 34 -6.10 -2.78 -6.62
N ARG A 35 -7.33 -2.40 -6.22
CA ARG A 35 -7.68 -2.25 -4.80
C ARG A 35 -7.43 -3.52 -3.99
N ASN A 36 -7.92 -4.66 -4.50
CA ASN A 36 -7.75 -5.96 -3.85
C ASN A 36 -6.28 -6.38 -3.79
N ALA A 37 -5.52 -6.21 -4.88
CA ALA A 37 -4.10 -6.53 -4.91
C ALA A 37 -3.31 -5.68 -3.90
N THR A 38 -3.59 -4.37 -3.81
CA THR A 38 -2.93 -3.48 -2.85
C THR A 38 -3.24 -3.89 -1.42
N ARG A 39 -4.52 -4.14 -1.09
CA ARG A 39 -4.91 -4.59 0.25
C ARG A 39 -4.19 -5.89 0.63
N ASN A 40 -4.18 -6.88 -0.26
CA ASN A 40 -3.53 -8.16 -0.01
C ASN A 40 -2.02 -8.02 0.17
N CYS A 41 -1.37 -7.11 -0.57
CA CYS A 41 0.04 -6.79 -0.40
C CYS A 41 0.31 -6.24 1.00
N LEU A 42 -0.45 -5.22 1.43
CA LEU A 42 -0.29 -4.61 2.75
C LEU A 42 -0.49 -5.64 3.87
N VAL A 43 -1.60 -6.39 3.82
CA VAL A 43 -1.87 -7.48 4.78
C VAL A 43 -0.71 -8.48 4.84
N GLY A 44 -0.18 -8.89 3.67
CA GLY A 44 0.95 -9.80 3.61
C GLY A 44 2.22 -9.21 4.21
N MET A 45 2.54 -7.95 3.93
CA MET A 45 3.72 -7.28 4.47
C MET A 45 3.63 -7.10 5.99
N HIS A 46 2.46 -6.70 6.51
CA HIS A 46 2.24 -6.63 7.96
C HIS A 46 2.32 -8.01 8.63
N ALA A 47 1.76 -9.06 8.00
CA ALA A 47 1.90 -10.42 8.49
C ALA A 47 3.35 -10.92 8.50
N ALA A 48 4.20 -10.36 7.62
CA ALA A 48 5.65 -10.56 7.64
C ALA A 48 6.38 -9.69 8.67
N GLY A 49 5.67 -8.82 9.41
CA GLY A 49 6.23 -7.97 10.46
C GLY A 49 6.72 -6.60 9.98
N ALA A 50 6.37 -6.16 8.77
CA ALA A 50 6.71 -4.81 8.30
C ALA A 50 5.79 -3.75 8.93
N GLU A 51 6.37 -2.65 9.39
CA GLU A 51 5.61 -1.50 9.89
C GLU A 51 5.14 -0.58 8.76
N SER A 52 4.05 0.16 8.97
CA SER A 52 3.43 1.03 7.97
C SER A 52 4.42 2.07 7.41
N PHE A 53 5.34 2.59 8.23
CA PHE A 53 6.38 3.51 7.78
C PHE A 53 7.39 2.84 6.84
N GLU A 54 7.78 1.59 7.11
CA GLU A 54 8.73 0.84 6.29
C GLU A 54 8.10 0.45 4.96
N ILE A 55 6.82 0.05 4.99
CA ILE A 55 6.04 -0.23 3.78
C ILE A 55 5.97 1.03 2.91
N ARG A 56 5.61 2.19 3.49
CA ARG A 56 5.54 3.45 2.75
C ARG A 56 6.87 3.81 2.12
N GLN A 57 7.97 3.66 2.86
CA GLN A 57 9.30 3.95 2.33
C GLN A 57 9.68 3.01 1.18
N TYR A 58 9.52 1.71 1.37
CA TYR A 58 9.97 0.70 0.41
C TYR A 58 9.01 0.54 -0.77
N LEU A 59 7.77 0.13 -0.50
CA LEU A 59 6.77 -0.11 -1.53
C LEU A 59 6.37 1.19 -2.24
N GLY A 60 6.26 2.29 -1.50
CA GLY A 60 5.99 3.61 -2.07
C GLY A 60 7.09 4.06 -3.04
N ALA A 61 8.37 3.84 -2.71
CA ALA A 61 9.49 4.12 -3.62
C ALA A 61 9.48 3.21 -4.85
N LEU A 62 9.20 1.92 -4.69
CA LEU A 62 9.07 0.98 -5.81
C LEU A 62 7.98 1.44 -6.78
N ILE A 63 6.78 1.77 -6.29
CA ILE A 63 5.68 2.25 -7.13
C ILE A 63 6.05 3.59 -7.79
N ALA A 64 6.66 4.52 -7.05
CA ALA A 64 7.08 5.81 -7.60
C ALA A 64 8.10 5.66 -8.73
N SER A 65 9.03 4.70 -8.62
CA SER A 65 9.99 4.40 -9.69
C SER A 65 9.29 3.96 -10.99
N HIS A 66 8.23 3.15 -10.87
CA HIS A 66 7.43 2.73 -12.02
C HIS A 66 6.62 3.88 -12.62
N ILE A 67 6.01 4.72 -11.80
CA ILE A 67 5.30 5.91 -12.24
C ILE A 67 6.25 6.82 -13.04
N HIS A 68 7.44 7.09 -12.51
CA HIS A 68 8.42 7.96 -13.16
C HIS A 68 8.87 7.39 -14.51
N ALA A 69 9.16 6.08 -14.58
CA ALA A 69 9.50 5.41 -15.83
C ALA A 69 8.38 5.44 -16.89
N LEU A 70 7.12 5.61 -16.46
CA LEU A 70 5.95 5.60 -17.32
C LEU A 70 5.45 7.00 -17.73
N GLN A 71 6.09 8.08 -17.28
CA GLN A 71 5.65 9.45 -17.58
C GLN A 71 5.60 9.81 -19.08
N VAL A 72 6.22 8.99 -19.94
CA VAL A 72 6.24 9.15 -21.41
C VAL A 72 5.28 8.16 -22.12
N HIS A 73 4.51 7.37 -21.37
CA HIS A 73 3.69 6.26 -21.87
C HIS A 73 2.18 6.45 -21.59
N SER A 74 1.36 5.56 -22.17
CA SER A 74 -0.12 5.56 -22.11
C SER A 74 -0.74 6.06 -20.79
N ASP A 75 -1.62 7.06 -20.89
CA ASP A 75 -2.34 7.68 -19.75
C ASP A 75 -3.06 6.66 -18.86
N ARG A 76 -3.67 5.62 -19.45
CA ARG A 76 -4.38 4.58 -18.68
C ARG A 76 -3.44 3.65 -17.93
N THR A 77 -2.28 3.34 -18.52
CA THR A 77 -1.24 2.55 -17.85
C THR A 77 -0.70 3.32 -16.66
N LEU A 78 -0.37 4.60 -16.85
CA LEU A 78 0.07 5.49 -15.78
C LEU A 78 -1.00 5.63 -14.68
N ALA A 79 -2.26 5.81 -15.07
CA ALA A 79 -3.37 5.94 -14.13
C ALA A 79 -3.53 4.71 -13.22
N ALA A 80 -3.29 3.50 -13.74
CA ALA A 80 -3.32 2.29 -12.93
C ALA A 80 -2.26 2.31 -11.81
N TRP A 81 -1.04 2.72 -12.13
CA TRP A 81 0.03 2.86 -11.13
C TRP A 81 -0.22 3.98 -10.12
N VAL A 82 -0.73 5.12 -10.57
CA VAL A 82 -1.13 6.22 -9.67
C VAL A 82 -2.25 5.78 -8.74
N HIS A 83 -3.25 5.06 -9.26
CA HIS A 83 -4.34 4.51 -8.44
C HIS A 83 -3.81 3.51 -7.40
N ALA A 84 -2.88 2.62 -7.79
CA ALA A 84 -2.23 1.69 -6.86
C ALA A 84 -1.54 2.43 -5.70
N ARG A 85 -0.74 3.46 -6.03
CA ARG A 85 -0.06 4.31 -5.04
C ARG A 85 -1.03 5.01 -4.10
N ASN A 86 -2.03 5.70 -4.65
CA ASN A 86 -2.98 6.47 -3.85
C ASN A 86 -3.78 5.56 -2.92
N HIS A 87 -4.16 4.37 -3.37
CA HIS A 87 -4.89 3.43 -2.54
C HIS A 87 -4.01 2.85 -1.42
N MET A 88 -2.73 2.59 -1.69
CA MET A 88 -1.76 2.18 -0.68
C MET A 88 -1.63 3.24 0.42
N GLU A 89 -1.37 4.50 0.04
CA GLU A 89 -1.26 5.61 1.01
C GLU A 89 -2.54 5.80 1.83
N PHE A 90 -3.70 5.67 1.18
CA PHE A 90 -4.99 5.77 1.86
C PHE A 90 -5.19 4.70 2.93
N LEU A 91 -4.83 3.44 2.63
CA LEU A 91 -4.96 2.35 3.59
C LEU A 91 -3.99 2.52 4.77
N LEU A 92 -2.74 2.87 4.50
CA LEU A 92 -1.74 3.12 5.54
C LEU A 92 -2.15 4.30 6.44
N PHE A 93 -2.73 5.36 5.86
CA PHE A 93 -3.24 6.50 6.63
C PHE A 93 -4.39 6.11 7.56
N ILE A 94 -5.31 5.23 7.12
CA ILE A 94 -6.40 4.76 7.97
C ILE A 94 -5.85 3.95 9.14
N GLU A 95 -4.93 3.02 8.87
CA GLU A 95 -4.30 2.18 9.89
C GLU A 95 -3.59 3.03 10.96
N GLU A 96 -2.78 4.01 10.55
CA GLU A 96 -2.10 4.93 11.48
C GLU A 96 -3.09 5.70 12.35
N ARG A 97 -4.24 6.11 11.80
CA ARG A 97 -5.28 6.79 12.59
C ARG A 97 -5.98 5.87 13.58
N GLU A 98 -6.24 4.62 13.19
CA GLU A 98 -6.85 3.62 14.07
C GLU A 98 -5.90 3.26 15.22
N GLU A 99 -4.61 3.11 14.94
CA GLU A 99 -3.59 2.90 15.97
C GLU A 99 -3.51 4.06 16.98
N LEU A 100 -3.56 5.31 16.49
CA LEU A 100 -3.57 6.48 17.37
C LEU A 100 -4.81 6.51 18.26
N ALA A 101 -5.99 6.23 17.71
CA ALA A 101 -7.24 6.18 18.48
C ALA A 101 -7.20 5.09 19.57
N LEU A 102 -6.65 3.92 19.27
CA LEU A 102 -6.49 2.84 20.25
C LEU A 102 -5.53 3.20 21.39
N ARG A 103 -4.47 3.98 21.11
CA ARG A 103 -3.52 4.46 22.13
C ARG A 103 -4.17 5.49 23.06
N ASP A 104 -5.00 6.39 22.53
CA ASP A 104 -5.71 7.39 23.33
C ASP A 104 -6.72 6.74 24.30
N GLU A 105 -7.49 5.74 23.83
CA GLU A 105 -8.42 4.97 24.66
C GLU A 105 -7.70 4.18 25.77
N ALA A 106 -6.55 3.56 25.45
CA ALA A 106 -5.73 2.85 26.44
C ALA A 106 -5.14 3.79 27.51
N GLY A 107 -4.76 5.03 27.11
CA GLY A 107 -4.31 6.06 28.04
C GLY A 107 -5.41 6.57 28.96
N ALA A 108 -6.65 6.69 28.46
CA ALA A 108 -7.81 7.10 29.25
C ALA A 108 -8.22 6.03 30.30
N GLY A 109 -8.11 4.74 29.97
CA GLY A 109 -8.43 3.63 30.88
C GLY A 109 -7.49 3.49 32.08
N ALA A 110 -6.23 3.92 31.97
CA ALA A 110 -5.24 3.84 33.06
C ALA A 110 -5.41 4.96 34.13
N GLY A 111 -6.08 6.06 33.79
CA GLY A 111 -6.30 7.19 34.71
C GLY A 111 -7.52 7.03 35.64
N GLY A 112 -8.37 6.03 35.42
CA GLY A 112 -9.66 5.88 36.13
C GLY A 112 -9.66 5.02 37.40
N LEU A 113 -8.52 4.43 37.80
CA LEU A 113 -8.42 3.54 38.97
C LEU A 113 -7.80 4.20 40.22
N MET A 114 -7.74 5.53 40.26
CA MET A 114 -7.32 6.28 41.44
C MET A 114 -8.43 7.24 41.87
N HIS A 115 -9.52 6.72 42.45
CA HIS A 115 -10.36 7.47 43.39
C HIS A 115 -11.25 6.55 44.23
#